data_AF-A0A0L8G3J1-F1
#
_entry.id   AF-A0A0L8G3J1-F1
#
_cell.length_a   1.000
_cell.length_b   1.000
_cell.length_c   1.000
_cell.angle_alpha   90.00
_cell.angle_beta   90.00
_cell.angle_gamma   90.00
#
_symmetry.space_group_name_H-M   'P 1'
#
loop_
_entity.id
_entity.type
_entity.pdbx_description
1 polymer ?
#
loop_
_entity_poly.entity_id
_entity_poly.type
_entity_poly.pdbx_seq_one_letter_code
_entity_poly.pdbx_strand_id
1 'polypeptide(L)'
;MFPPYKVRVSGLDKRAKYILLMDIVAVDDCRYKFHNSRWMVAGKADPEMPKRMYIHPDSPSTGEQWMQKVVSFHKLKLTNNISDKHGFVSI
;
A
#
# COMPACT_ATOMS: atom_id res chain seq x y z
N MET A 1 -2.97 -7.85 -3.38
CA MET A 1 -4.10 -7.65 -2.44
C MET A 1 -5.41 -7.89 -3.18
N PHE A 2 -6.45 -8.40 -2.49
CA PHE A 2 -7.80 -8.54 -3.06
C PHE A 2 -8.83 -7.95 -2.09
N PRO A 3 -9.69 -7.01 -2.53
CA PRO A 3 -9.69 -6.39 -3.87
C PRO A 3 -8.42 -5.57 -4.14
N PRO A 4 -8.03 -5.35 -5.42
CA PRO A 4 -6.89 -4.50 -5.75
C PRO A 4 -7.21 -3.03 -5.45
N TYR A 5 -6.24 -2.29 -4.88
CA TYR A 5 -6.39 -0.87 -4.62
C TYR A 5 -6.31 -0.06 -5.93
N LYS A 6 -7.34 0.74 -6.19
CA LYS A 6 -7.52 1.52 -7.43
C LYS A 6 -8.10 2.89 -7.11
N VAL A 7 -7.60 3.93 -7.77
CA VAL A 7 -8.06 5.32 -7.57
C VAL A 7 -8.17 6.05 -8.91
N ARG A 8 -9.13 6.98 -9.01
CA ARG A 8 -9.12 8.02 -10.05
C ARG A 8 -8.52 9.27 -9.45
N VAL A 9 -7.59 9.88 -10.18
CA VAL A 9 -6.95 11.13 -9.79
C VAL A 9 -7.51 12.26 -10.64
N SER A 10 -7.70 13.44 -10.05
CA SER A 10 -8.14 14.65 -10.73
C SER A 10 -7.45 15.87 -10.12
N GLY A 11 -7.45 17.01 -10.82
CA GLY A 11 -6.94 18.29 -10.31
C GLY A 11 -5.42 18.47 -10.32
N LEU A 12 -4.65 17.57 -10.94
CA LEU A 12 -3.20 17.76 -11.12
C LEU A 12 -2.89 18.78 -12.22
N ASP A 13 -1.76 19.48 -12.10
CA ASP A 13 -1.22 20.25 -13.22
C ASP A 13 -0.86 19.28 -14.35
N LYS A 14 -1.44 19.52 -15.53
CA LYS A 14 -1.28 18.64 -16.69
C LYS A 14 0.18 18.44 -17.11
N ARG A 15 1.05 19.45 -16.92
CA ARG A 15 2.44 19.48 -17.39
C ARG A 15 3.45 19.12 -16.31
N ALA A 16 3.11 19.25 -15.04
CA ALA A 16 3.99 18.85 -13.95
C ALA A 16 4.14 17.32 -13.88
N LYS A 17 5.31 16.85 -13.43
CA LYS A 17 5.59 15.42 -13.21
C LYS A 17 5.33 15.05 -11.76
N TYR A 18 4.64 13.94 -11.56
CA TYR A 18 4.28 13.38 -10.25
C TYR A 18 4.77 11.95 -10.13
N ILE A 19 5.16 11.59 -8.91
CA ILE A 19 5.39 10.22 -8.48
C ILE A 19 4.21 9.83 -7.60
N LEU A 20 3.56 8.71 -7.93
CA LEU A 20 2.56 8.11 -7.05
C LEU A 20 3.18 6.90 -6.34
N LEU A 21 2.97 6.82 -5.03
CA LEU A 21 3.44 5.73 -4.19
C LEU A 21 2.37 5.34 -3.19
N MET A 22 2.51 4.14 -2.63
CA MET A 22 1.63 3.60 -1.60
C MET A 22 2.47 2.84 -0.57
N ASP A 23 2.21 3.10 0.71
CA ASP A 23 2.66 2.30 1.83
C ASP A 23 1.46 1.65 2.53
N ILE A 24 1.75 0.76 3.48
CA ILE A 24 0.76 0.13 4.37
C ILE A 24 1.29 0.29 5.78
N VAL A 25 0.47 0.85 6.65
CA VAL A 25 0.82 1.18 8.03
C VAL A 25 -0.13 0.45 8.99
N ALA A 26 0.34 0.12 10.19
CA ALA A 26 -0.53 -0.44 11.20
C ALA A 26 -1.64 0.56 11.55
N VAL A 27 -2.88 0.07 11.66
CA VAL A 27 -4.03 0.89 12.05
C VAL A 27 -4.04 1.16 13.56
N ASP A 28 -3.48 0.25 14.34
CA ASP A 28 -3.37 0.30 15.79
C ASP A 28 -2.18 -0.55 16.28
N ASP A 29 -1.94 -0.52 17.60
CA ASP A 29 -0.89 -1.30 18.28
C ASP A 29 -1.47 -2.59 18.90
N CYS A 30 -2.45 -3.23 18.24
CA CYS A 30 -3.12 -4.44 18.74
C CYS A 30 -2.77 -5.69 17.92
N ARG A 31 -2.47 -6.78 18.62
CA ARG A 31 -2.47 -8.13 18.02
C ARG A 31 -3.87 -8.70 18.13
N TYR A 32 -4.42 -9.18 17.02
CA TYR A 32 -5.79 -9.69 16.95
C TYR A 32 -5.85 -11.22 16.91
N LYS A 33 -6.93 -11.79 17.44
CA LYS A 33 -7.31 -13.20 17.24
C LYS A 33 -8.75 -13.28 16.74
N PHE A 34 -9.04 -14.31 15.94
CA PHE A 34 -10.39 -14.62 15.50
C PHE A 34 -10.95 -15.78 16.30
N HIS A 35 -12.04 -15.57 17.04
CA HIS A 35 -12.67 -16.58 17.88
C HIS A 35 -14.18 -16.32 17.96
N ASN A 36 -14.99 -17.38 17.92
CA ASN A 36 -16.45 -17.31 17.89
C ASN A 36 -17.00 -16.32 16.85
N SER A 37 -16.46 -16.42 15.63
CA SER A 37 -16.83 -15.57 14.49
C SER A 37 -16.64 -14.06 14.72
N ARG A 38 -15.75 -13.67 15.64
CA ARG A 38 -15.45 -12.26 15.97
C ARG A 38 -13.95 -12.03 16.09
N TRP A 39 -13.54 -10.83 15.68
CA TRP A 39 -12.20 -10.31 15.95
C TRP A 39 -12.15 -9.75 17.37
N MET A 40 -11.10 -10.11 18.10
CA MET A 40 -10.84 -9.61 19.45
C MET A 40 -9.37 -9.26 19.61
N VAL A 41 -9.10 -8.24 20.43
CA VAL A 41 -7.74 -7.90 20.86
C VAL A 41 -7.20 -9.04 21.71
N ALA A 42 -6.00 -9.52 21.38
CA ALA A 42 -5.29 -10.59 22.06
C ALA A 42 -4.00 -10.12 22.74
N GLY A 43 -3.61 -8.86 22.57
CA GLY A 43 -2.43 -8.25 23.18
C GLY A 43 -1.92 -7.05 22.37
N LYS A 44 -0.70 -6.63 22.70
CA LYS A 44 0.05 -5.61 21.96
C LYS A 44 0.57 -6.15 20.63
N ALA A 45 0.64 -5.33 19.60
CA ALA A 45 1.25 -5.70 18.33
C ALA A 45 2.76 -5.97 18.47
N ASP A 46 3.31 -6.75 17.55
CA ASP A 46 4.76 -6.91 17.41
C ASP A 46 5.36 -5.61 16.83
N PRO A 47 6.66 -5.33 17.06
CA PRO A 47 7.30 -4.14 16.50
C PRO A 47 7.17 -4.06 14.97
N GLU A 48 6.84 -2.87 14.44
CA GLU A 48 6.74 -2.66 13.00
C GLU A 48 8.09 -2.92 12.30
N MET A 49 8.03 -3.62 11.17
CA MET A 49 9.17 -3.81 10.27
C MET A 49 9.54 -2.50 9.56
N PRO A 50 10.78 -2.36 9.03
CA PRO A 50 11.15 -1.21 8.22
C PRO A 50 10.15 -0.99 7.07
N LYS A 51 9.52 0.19 7.06
CA LYS A 51 8.48 0.52 6.08
C LYS A 51 9.07 0.56 4.68
N ARG A 52 8.48 -0.21 3.78
CA ARG A 52 8.78 -0.18 2.34
C ARG A 52 7.65 0.48 1.60
N MET A 53 8.00 1.49 0.81
CA MET A 53 7.07 2.16 -0.09
C MET A 53 7.03 1.43 -1.43
N TYR A 54 5.84 1.24 -1.98
CA TYR A 54 5.66 0.81 -3.36
C TYR A 54 5.47 2.04 -4.25
N ILE A 55 6.42 2.29 -5.14
CA ILE A 55 6.30 3.33 -6.16
C ILE A 55 5.55 2.74 -7.36
N HIS A 56 4.50 3.44 -7.82
CA HIS A 56 3.75 2.99 -8.99
C HIS A 56 4.67 2.97 -10.22
N PRO A 57 4.68 1.91 -11.05
CA PRO A 57 5.65 1.70 -12.13
C PRO A 57 5.59 2.78 -13.23
N ASP A 58 4.44 3.43 -13.39
CA ASP A 58 4.30 4.56 -14.33
C ASP A 58 4.94 5.86 -13.80
N SER A 59 5.49 5.87 -12.57
CA SER A 59 6.18 7.05 -12.02
C SER A 59 7.60 7.20 -12.58
N PRO A 60 8.08 8.45 -12.82
CA PRO A 60 7.31 9.69 -12.81
C PRO A 60 6.48 9.84 -14.10
N SER A 61 5.25 10.33 -13.97
CA SER A 61 4.36 10.65 -15.11
C SER A 61 3.75 12.03 -14.95
N THR A 62 3.28 12.63 -16.04
CA THR A 62 2.62 13.94 -15.99
C THR A 62 1.26 13.85 -15.32
N GLY A 63 0.76 14.97 -14.80
CA GLY A 63 -0.60 15.03 -14.24
C GLY A 63 -1.65 14.61 -15.27
N GLU A 64 -1.47 14.97 -16.55
CA GLU A 64 -2.35 14.54 -17.64
C GLU A 64 -2.40 13.01 -17.78
N GLN A 65 -1.24 12.33 -17.77
CA GLN A 65 -1.16 10.88 -17.86
C GLN A 65 -1.82 10.19 -16.66
N TRP A 66 -1.62 10.70 -15.45
CA TRP A 66 -2.22 10.14 -14.24
C TRP A 66 -3.74 10.28 -14.21
N MET A 67 -4.27 11.40 -14.70
CA MET A 67 -5.72 11.67 -14.70
C MET A 67 -6.46 10.99 -15.85
N GLN A 68 -5.76 10.45 -16.86
CA GLN A 68 -6.37 9.85 -18.06
C GLN A 68 -7.15 8.55 -17.77
N LYS A 69 -6.70 7.76 -16.79
CA LYS A 69 -7.27 6.44 -16.46
C LYS A 69 -7.20 6.14 -14.97
N VAL A 70 -7.88 5.08 -14.54
CA VAL A 70 -7.78 4.58 -13.16
C VAL A 70 -6.35 4.12 -12.88
N VAL A 71 -5.74 4.64 -11.82
CA VAL A 71 -4.44 4.21 -11.29
C VAL A 71 -4.65 2.95 -10.46
N SER A 72 -3.83 1.92 -10.68
CA SER A 72 -4.04 0.59 -10.09
C SER A 72 -2.77 0.02 -9.46
N PHE A 73 -2.80 -0.16 -8.15
CA PHE A 73 -1.71 -0.75 -7.36
C PHE A 73 -1.79 -2.29 -7.28
N HIS A 74 -2.46 -2.93 -8.24
CA HIS A 74 -2.66 -4.39 -8.27
C HIS A 74 -1.36 -5.23 -8.28
N LYS A 75 -0.24 -4.65 -8.72
CA LYS A 75 1.08 -5.30 -8.71
C LYS A 75 1.79 -5.26 -7.36
N LEU A 76 1.25 -4.52 -6.38
CA LEU A 76 1.78 -4.50 -5.02
C LEU A 76 1.60 -5.87 -4.36
N LYS A 77 2.69 -6.36 -3.77
CA LYS A 77 2.76 -7.63 -3.05
C LYS A 77 3.03 -7.39 -1.57
N LEU A 78 2.35 -8.18 -0.74
CA LEU A 78 2.53 -8.23 0.71
C LEU A 78 3.38 -9.44 1.07
N THR A 79 4.22 -9.31 2.09
CA THR A 79 5.01 -10.43 2.61
C THR A 79 5.17 -10.35 4.12
N ASN A 80 5.17 -11.50 4.78
CA ASN A 80 5.58 -11.66 6.18
C ASN A 80 7.07 -12.09 6.30
N ASN A 81 7.80 -12.16 5.18
CA ASN A 81 9.23 -12.47 5.20
C ASN A 81 10.03 -11.20 5.53
N ILE A 82 10.49 -11.11 6.77
CA ILE A 82 11.28 -9.99 7.30
C ILE A 82 12.61 -9.78 6.57
N SER A 83 13.10 -10.83 5.89
CA SER A 83 14.33 -10.82 5.10
C SER A 83 14.06 -10.71 3.60
N ASP A 84 12.87 -10.26 3.18
CA ASP A 84 12.53 -10.13 1.77
C ASP A 84 13.51 -9.21 1.02
N LYS A 85 14.00 -9.69 -0.14
CA LYS A 85 14.92 -8.97 -1.02
C LYS A 85 14.26 -8.42 -2.27
N HIS A 86 12.98 -8.70 -2.51
CA HIS A 86 12.27 -8.28 -3.72
C HIS A 86 11.65 -6.88 -3.61
N GLY A 87 11.68 -6.26 -2.43
CA GLY A 87 11.09 -4.94 -2.20
C GLY A 87 9.58 -5.01 -1.96
N PHE A 88 9.05 -6.15 -1.54
CA PHE A 88 7.63 -6.26 -1.20
C PHE A 88 7.31 -5.49 0.08
N VAL A 89 6.05 -5.10 0.25
CA VAL A 89 5.61 -4.39 1.46
C VAL A 89 5.47 -5.41 2.59
N SER A 90 6.24 -5.21 3.65
CA SER A 90 6.21 -6.07 4.83
C SER A 90 4.95 -5.80 5.67
N ILE A 91 4.32 -6.87 6.12
CA ILE A 91 3.17 -6.88 7.05
C ILE A 91 3.42 -7.81 8.22
#